data_AF-A0A0G0KV67-F1
#
_entry.id   AF-A0A0G0KV67-F1
#
_cell.length_a   1.000
_cell.length_b   1.000
_cell.length_c   1.000
_cell.angle_alpha   90.00
_cell.angle_beta   90.00
_cell.angle_gamma   90.00
#
_symmetry.space_group_name_H-M   'P 1'
#
loop_
_entity.id
_entity.type
_entity.pdbx_description
1 polymer ?
#
loop_
_entity_poly.entity_id
_entity_poly.type
_entity_poly.pdbx_seq_one_letter_code
_entity_poly.pdbx_strand_id
1 'polypeptide(L)'
;MKILSFLCLIAVISLATIQSVSANEPTVKKSQTEILLVEKAKIIEPGVLPTSFWYWADKFAEQIKFVFTVGKEGKADYLVDMADERLAEMKKLSEEGITTYADKLLTEHETLIAKAQEMYLDLKVEGIEKAKELQVDTEKNILINEKKIKSQLDNAGPTYKAKESTIAQKLGAFMTSVMSHLSWKKDKIEEQRSNMFDE
;
A
#
# COMPACT_ATOMS: atom_id res chain seq x y z
N MET A 1 -72.59 -43.04 16.54
CA MET A 1 -72.98 -44.23 15.74
C MET A 1 -73.33 -43.79 14.32
N LYS A 2 -72.71 -44.45 13.31
CA LYS A 2 -73.07 -44.52 11.86
C LYS A 2 -72.91 -43.21 11.06
N ILE A 3 -71.85 -42.99 10.28
CA ILE A 3 -71.51 -43.53 8.94
C ILE A 3 -72.60 -43.28 7.90
N LEU A 4 -72.28 -42.47 6.87
CA LEU A 4 -72.58 -42.66 5.43
C LEU A 4 -72.00 -41.41 4.71
N SER A 5 -70.82 -41.45 4.09
CA SER A 5 -70.51 -42.04 2.77
C SER A 5 -71.47 -41.59 1.67
N PHE A 6 -71.10 -40.57 0.89
CA PHE A 6 -71.48 -40.50 -0.52
C PHE A 6 -70.29 -39.99 -1.36
N LEU A 7 -69.80 -40.93 -2.15
CA LEU A 7 -68.78 -40.83 -3.17
C LEU A 7 -69.46 -40.27 -4.44
N CYS A 8 -68.97 -39.16 -5.00
CA CYS A 8 -69.28 -38.79 -6.39
C CYS A 8 -68.09 -38.03 -7.02
N LEU A 9 -67.07 -38.83 -7.36
CA LEU A 9 -66.41 -38.91 -8.66
C LEU A 9 -66.58 -37.74 -9.69
N ILE A 10 -65.43 -37.07 -9.94
CA ILE A 10 -64.91 -36.44 -11.18
C ILE A 10 -65.48 -35.09 -11.68
N ALA A 11 -64.62 -34.05 -11.65
CA ALA A 11 -64.07 -33.31 -12.82
C ALA A 11 -63.17 -32.13 -12.34
N VAL A 12 -61.84 -32.28 -12.28
CA VAL A 12 -60.84 -31.88 -13.31
C VAL A 12 -60.32 -30.42 -13.17
N ILE A 13 -59.00 -30.31 -12.91
CA ILE A 13 -58.04 -29.20 -13.17
C ILE A 13 -57.83 -28.09 -12.12
N SER A 14 -56.73 -28.20 -11.37
CA SER A 14 -55.60 -27.24 -11.29
C SER A 14 -54.59 -27.81 -10.28
N LEU A 15 -53.52 -28.47 -10.73
CA LEU A 15 -52.24 -27.91 -11.16
C LEU A 15 -51.60 -26.96 -10.12
N ALA A 16 -50.89 -27.54 -9.15
CA ALA A 16 -49.59 -27.07 -8.67
C ALA A 16 -48.99 -28.13 -7.74
N THR A 17 -48.13 -28.98 -8.30
CA THR A 17 -47.19 -29.79 -7.52
C THR A 17 -46.21 -28.86 -6.83
N ILE A 18 -46.29 -28.78 -5.50
CA ILE A 18 -45.27 -28.16 -4.65
C ILE A 18 -44.02 -29.03 -4.76
N GLN A 19 -43.06 -28.58 -5.57
CA GLN A 19 -41.70 -29.10 -5.51
C GLN A 19 -41.09 -28.58 -4.21
N SER A 20 -40.72 -29.51 -3.34
CA SER A 20 -39.81 -29.30 -2.22
C SER A 20 -38.51 -28.67 -2.72
N VAL A 21 -38.36 -27.36 -2.50
CA VAL A 21 -37.09 -26.65 -2.65
C VAL A 21 -36.23 -27.06 -1.48
N SER A 22 -35.38 -28.05 -1.75
CA SER A 22 -34.20 -28.41 -0.98
C SER A 22 -33.35 -27.17 -0.74
N ALA A 23 -32.82 -27.06 0.48
CA ALA A 23 -31.90 -26.04 0.95
C ALA A 23 -30.85 -25.68 -0.12
N ASN A 24 -30.84 -24.42 -0.51
CA ASN A 24 -29.69 -23.81 -1.17
C ASN A 24 -29.47 -22.46 -0.50
N GLU A 25 -28.70 -22.47 0.60
CA GLU A 25 -28.08 -21.26 1.11
C GLU A 25 -27.31 -20.61 -0.05
N PRO A 26 -27.47 -19.30 -0.31
CA PRO A 26 -26.60 -18.64 -1.27
C PRO A 26 -25.20 -18.56 -0.66
N THR A 27 -24.36 -19.55 -0.98
CA THR A 27 -22.91 -19.43 -0.82
C THR A 27 -22.44 -18.32 -1.76
N VAL A 28 -22.34 -17.11 -1.22
CA VAL A 28 -21.61 -16.01 -1.83
C VAL A 28 -20.17 -16.48 -1.98
N LYS A 29 -19.79 -16.92 -3.18
CA LYS A 29 -18.38 -17.16 -3.52
C LYS A 29 -17.71 -15.78 -3.54
N LYS A 30 -17.14 -15.39 -2.41
CA LYS A 30 -16.25 -14.22 -2.33
C LYS A 30 -15.17 -14.35 -3.40
N SER A 31 -14.97 -13.28 -4.17
CA SER A 31 -13.92 -13.22 -5.17
C SER A 31 -12.56 -13.45 -4.50
N GLN A 32 -11.60 -14.09 -5.17
CA GLN A 32 -10.24 -14.26 -4.64
C GLN A 32 -9.60 -12.92 -4.24
N THR A 33 -9.99 -11.83 -4.92
CA THR A 33 -9.60 -10.45 -4.56
C THR A 33 -10.21 -9.98 -3.23
N GLU A 34 -11.45 -10.36 -2.92
CA GLU A 34 -12.08 -10.03 -1.63
C GLU A 34 -11.47 -10.83 -0.49
N ILE A 35 -11.05 -12.07 -0.74
CA ILE A 35 -10.42 -12.93 0.28
C ILE A 35 -9.05 -12.35 0.68
N LEU A 36 -8.25 -11.92 -0.31
CA LEU A 36 -6.94 -11.31 -0.09
C LEU A 36 -7.04 -9.92 0.59
N LEU A 37 -8.03 -9.10 0.20
CA LEU A 37 -8.32 -7.83 0.86
C LEU A 37 -8.82 -8.00 2.31
N VAL A 38 -9.61 -9.03 2.59
CA VAL A 38 -10.09 -9.34 3.94
C VAL A 38 -8.98 -9.90 4.82
N GLU A 39 -8.03 -10.66 4.26
CA GLU A 39 -6.87 -11.18 5.00
C GLU A 39 -5.86 -10.07 5.37
N LYS A 40 -5.66 -9.09 4.48
CA LYS A 40 -4.84 -7.90 4.77
C LYS A 40 -5.59 -6.77 5.49
N ALA A 41 -6.90 -6.88 5.69
CA ALA A 41 -7.68 -5.85 6.38
C ALA A 41 -7.26 -5.80 7.85
N LYS A 42 -6.51 -4.76 8.22
CA LYS A 42 -6.23 -4.41 9.61
C LYS A 42 -7.58 -4.21 10.32
N ILE A 43 -7.83 -4.99 11.37
CA ILE A 43 -8.98 -4.74 12.26
C ILE A 43 -8.65 -3.47 13.02
N ILE A 44 -9.34 -2.38 12.70
CA ILE A 44 -9.20 -1.10 13.37
C ILE A 44 -10.37 -0.96 14.33
N GLU A 45 -10.04 -0.92 15.62
CA GLU A 45 -11.02 -0.67 16.67
C GLU A 45 -11.39 0.80 16.68
N PRO A 46 -12.68 1.14 16.86
CA PRO A 46 -13.08 2.53 17.00
C PRO A 46 -12.47 3.11 18.28
N GLY A 47 -12.00 4.36 18.21
CA GLY A 47 -11.62 5.13 19.38
C GLY A 47 -12.83 5.59 20.20
N VAL A 48 -12.71 6.78 20.80
CA VAL A 48 -13.82 7.38 21.54
C VAL A 48 -14.89 7.82 20.54
N LEU A 49 -16.13 7.34 20.69
CA LEU A 49 -17.22 7.74 19.79
C LEU A 49 -17.60 9.22 19.97
N PRO A 50 -18.11 9.88 18.91
CA PRO A 50 -18.57 11.28 18.96
C PRO A 50 -19.79 11.51 19.87
N THR A 51 -20.44 10.44 20.33
CA THR A 51 -21.50 10.47 21.33
C THR A 51 -20.97 10.65 22.76
N SER A 52 -19.68 10.38 22.99
CA SER A 52 -19.03 10.47 24.30
C SER A 52 -18.57 11.90 24.61
N PHE A 53 -18.71 12.31 25.87
CA PHE A 53 -18.18 13.58 26.36
C PHE A 53 -16.67 13.70 26.18
N TRP A 54 -15.92 12.60 26.17
CA TRP A 54 -14.46 12.60 26.06
C TRP A 54 -13.94 12.67 24.62
N TYR A 55 -14.82 12.73 23.62
CA TYR A 55 -14.44 12.76 22.20
C TYR A 55 -13.50 13.93 21.86
N TRP A 56 -13.72 15.10 22.45
CA TRP A 56 -12.84 16.26 22.21
C TRP A 56 -11.39 16.00 22.66
N ALA A 57 -11.19 15.22 23.73
CA ALA A 57 -9.87 14.90 24.25
C ALA A 57 -9.15 13.89 23.34
N ASP A 58 -9.91 12.95 22.77
CA ASP A 58 -9.42 12.02 21.76
C ASP A 58 -8.94 12.76 20.50
N LYS A 59 -9.78 13.65 19.93
CA LYS A 59 -9.38 14.50 18.80
C LYS A 59 -8.16 15.38 19.09
N PHE A 60 -8.00 15.84 20.33
CA PHE A 60 -6.83 16.61 20.73
C PHE A 60 -5.57 15.73 20.82
N ALA A 61 -5.69 14.52 21.38
CA ALA A 61 -4.60 13.56 21.44
C ALA A 61 -4.14 13.14 20.03
N GLU A 62 -5.08 12.95 19.10
CA GLU A 62 -4.78 12.68 17.69
C GLU A 62 -3.90 13.78 17.07
N GLN A 63 -4.26 15.05 17.31
CA GLN A 63 -3.51 16.19 16.79
C GLN A 63 -2.11 16.29 17.40
N ILE A 64 -1.98 16.08 18.71
CA ILE A 64 -0.66 16.01 19.37
C ILE A 64 0.19 14.94 18.70
N LYS A 65 -0.35 13.73 18.56
CA LYS A 65 0.38 12.61 17.97
C LYS A 65 0.82 12.94 16.54
N PHE A 66 -0.07 13.50 15.70
CA PHE A 66 0.29 13.95 14.35
C PHE A 66 1.45 14.97 14.33
N VAL A 67 1.44 15.93 15.26
CA VAL A 67 2.51 16.94 15.37
C VAL A 67 3.85 16.29 15.71
N PHE A 68 3.85 15.31 16.63
CA PHE A 68 5.05 14.59 17.06
C PHE A 68 5.44 13.41 16.17
N THR A 69 4.63 13.03 15.18
CA THR A 69 5.00 12.03 14.18
C THR A 69 6.16 12.55 13.33
N VAL A 70 7.25 11.77 13.28
CA VAL A 70 8.48 12.13 12.59
C VAL A 70 8.41 11.70 11.12
N GLY A 71 8.79 12.61 10.22
CA GLY A 71 8.85 12.35 8.79
C GLY A 71 7.51 12.54 8.07
N LYS A 72 7.59 12.92 6.79
CA LYS A 72 6.40 13.10 5.94
C LYS A 72 5.67 11.78 5.70
N GLU A 73 6.41 10.68 5.54
CA GLU A 73 5.83 9.34 5.33
C GLU A 73 5.04 8.87 6.54
N GLY A 74 5.65 8.91 7.73
CA GLY A 74 4.94 8.57 8.97
C GLY A 74 3.72 9.45 9.22
N LYS A 75 3.76 10.74 8.84
CA LYS A 75 2.59 11.62 8.92
C LYS A 75 1.49 11.24 7.94
N ALA A 76 1.84 10.82 6.72
CA ALA A 76 0.88 10.33 5.75
C ALA A 76 0.22 9.01 6.23
N ASP A 77 1.02 8.06 6.73
CA ASP A 77 0.54 6.80 7.31
C ASP A 77 -0.42 7.06 8.48
N TYR A 78 -0.05 8.01 9.35
CA TYR A 78 -0.87 8.37 10.50
C TYR A 78 -2.22 9.00 10.10
N LEU A 79 -2.27 9.76 8.99
CA LEU A 79 -3.52 10.27 8.46
C LEU A 79 -4.42 9.15 7.92
N VAL A 80 -3.83 8.11 7.30
CA VAL A 80 -4.58 6.92 6.87
C VAL A 80 -5.15 6.18 8.08
N ASP A 81 -4.36 5.96 9.13
CA ASP A 81 -4.83 5.35 10.38
C ASP A 81 -6.02 6.12 10.98
N MET A 82 -5.93 7.46 11.04
CA MET A 82 -7.05 8.29 11.50
C MET A 82 -8.28 8.18 10.59
N ALA A 83 -8.09 8.07 9.27
CA ALA A 83 -9.18 7.94 8.31
C ALA A 83 -9.92 6.61 8.50
N ASP A 84 -9.19 5.53 8.75
CA ASP A 84 -9.76 4.22 9.06
C ASP A 84 -10.51 4.22 10.41
N GLU A 85 -9.99 4.95 11.40
CA GLU A 85 -10.67 5.14 12.67
C GLU A 85 -12.03 5.84 12.50
N ARG A 86 -12.15 6.83 11.59
CA ARG A 86 -13.45 7.44 11.25
C ARG A 86 -14.44 6.41 10.70
N LEU A 87 -13.98 5.47 9.86
CA LEU A 87 -14.82 4.39 9.33
C LEU A 87 -15.22 3.39 10.43
N ALA A 88 -14.31 3.08 11.35
CA ALA A 88 -14.59 2.20 12.49
C ALA A 88 -15.63 2.83 13.44
N GLU A 89 -15.53 4.13 13.73
CA GLU A 89 -16.53 4.86 14.51
C GLU A 89 -17.89 4.87 13.79
N MET A 90 -17.90 5.14 12.49
CA MET A 90 -19.13 5.15 11.70
C MET A 90 -19.80 3.77 11.68
N LYS A 91 -19.01 2.70 11.53
CA LYS A 91 -19.49 1.32 11.64
C LYS A 91 -20.11 1.07 13.01
N LYS A 92 -19.43 1.45 14.09
CA LYS A 92 -19.91 1.25 15.45
C LYS A 92 -21.21 2.00 15.74
N LEU A 93 -21.31 3.26 15.30
CA LEU A 93 -22.52 4.06 15.43
C LEU A 93 -23.68 3.47 14.62
N SER A 94 -23.40 2.95 13.42
CA SER A 94 -24.40 2.24 12.59
C SER A 94 -24.93 0.99 13.28
N GLU A 95 -24.06 0.20 13.92
CA GLU A 95 -24.46 -0.95 14.76
C GLU A 95 -25.35 -0.53 15.95
N GLU A 96 -25.17 0.68 16.47
CA GLU A 96 -25.99 1.28 17.53
C GLU A 96 -27.26 1.99 16.99
N GLY A 97 -27.47 2.01 15.67
CA GLY A 97 -28.61 2.66 15.01
C GLY A 97 -28.52 4.19 14.97
N ILE A 98 -27.35 4.77 15.22
CA ILE A 98 -27.10 6.21 15.27
C ILE A 98 -26.49 6.66 13.94
N THR A 99 -27.27 7.39 13.13
CA THR A 99 -26.82 7.85 11.80
C THR A 99 -26.45 9.33 11.74
N THR A 100 -26.72 10.10 12.80
CA THR A 100 -26.54 11.57 12.83
C THR A 100 -25.11 12.04 12.54
N TYR A 101 -24.10 11.17 12.74
CA TYR A 101 -22.69 11.50 12.55
C TYR A 101 -22.08 10.97 11.24
N ALA A 102 -22.83 10.17 10.47
CA ALA A 102 -22.30 9.45 9.32
C ALA A 102 -21.68 10.38 8.27
N ASP A 103 -22.40 11.41 7.84
CA ASP A 103 -21.93 12.37 6.83
C ASP A 103 -20.67 13.11 7.28
N LYS A 104 -20.62 13.48 8.58
CA LYS A 104 -19.46 14.16 9.16
C LYS A 104 -18.24 13.24 9.18
N LEU A 105 -18.40 12.00 9.65
CA LEU A 105 -17.30 11.03 9.73
C LEU A 105 -16.79 10.65 8.33
N LEU A 106 -17.69 10.53 7.35
CA LEU A 106 -17.31 10.29 5.96
C LEU A 106 -16.53 11.48 5.37
N THR A 107 -16.99 12.70 5.61
CA THR A 107 -16.28 13.91 5.17
C THR A 107 -14.88 14.01 5.81
N GLU A 108 -14.78 13.69 7.11
CA GLU A 108 -13.50 13.64 7.81
C GLU A 108 -12.58 12.57 7.23
N HIS A 109 -13.09 11.36 6.97
CA HIS A 109 -12.36 10.28 6.31
C HIS A 109 -11.80 10.73 4.96
N GLU A 110 -12.64 11.25 4.06
CA GLU A 110 -12.23 11.71 2.73
C GLU A 110 -11.16 12.81 2.80
N THR A 111 -11.31 13.75 3.75
CA THR A 111 -10.34 14.82 3.97
C THR A 111 -8.98 14.28 4.42
N LEU A 112 -8.97 13.28 5.30
CA LEU A 112 -7.73 12.66 5.79
C LEU A 112 -7.02 11.88 4.68
N ILE A 113 -7.77 11.12 3.88
CA ILE A 113 -7.24 10.40 2.72
C ILE A 113 -6.65 11.37 1.69
N ALA A 114 -7.35 12.46 1.37
CA ALA A 114 -6.85 13.46 0.43
C ALA A 114 -5.52 14.08 0.88
N LYS A 115 -5.40 14.41 2.17
CA LYS A 115 -4.14 14.93 2.76
C LYS A 115 -3.02 13.90 2.77
N ALA A 116 -3.32 12.64 3.07
CA ALA A 116 -2.34 11.56 3.01
C ALA A 116 -1.82 11.39 1.58
N GLN A 117 -2.71 11.37 0.58
CA GLN A 117 -2.36 11.30 -0.83
C GLN A 117 -1.46 12.47 -1.27
N GLU A 118 -1.80 13.70 -0.88
CA GLU A 118 -0.97 14.89 -1.14
C GLU A 118 0.45 14.70 -0.58
N MET A 119 0.58 14.25 0.67
CA MET A 119 1.90 13.99 1.27
C MET A 119 2.70 12.90 0.56
N TYR A 120 2.06 11.81 0.13
CA TYR A 120 2.75 10.77 -0.64
C TYR A 120 3.20 11.26 -2.02
N LEU A 121 2.42 12.13 -2.66
CA LEU A 121 2.82 12.75 -3.93
C LEU A 121 4.03 13.68 -3.73
N ASP A 122 4.02 14.51 -2.69
CA ASP A 122 5.15 15.36 -2.33
C ASP A 122 6.42 14.55 -2.07
N LEU A 123 6.32 13.47 -1.29
CA LEU A 123 7.42 12.55 -1.02
C LEU A 123 8.03 11.97 -2.30
N LYS A 124 7.16 11.58 -3.25
CA LYS A 124 7.60 11.05 -4.54
C LYS A 124 8.35 12.10 -5.35
N VAL A 125 7.87 13.34 -5.39
CA VAL A 125 8.52 14.45 -6.10
C VAL A 125 9.87 14.77 -5.46
N GLU A 126 9.92 14.91 -4.14
CA GLU A 126 11.17 15.17 -3.40
C GLU A 126 12.20 14.06 -3.59
N GLY A 127 11.76 12.79 -3.58
CA GLY A 127 12.63 11.66 -3.84
C GLY A 127 13.25 11.69 -5.23
N ILE A 128 12.47 12.04 -6.26
CA ILE A 128 12.96 12.20 -7.63
C ILE A 128 13.95 13.35 -7.74
N GLU A 129 13.68 14.48 -7.09
CA GLU A 129 14.56 15.65 -7.12
C GLU A 129 15.91 15.37 -6.46
N LYS A 130 15.91 14.77 -5.27
CA LYS A 130 17.14 14.34 -4.58
C LYS A 130 17.95 13.35 -5.40
N ALA A 131 17.29 12.41 -6.08
CA ALA A 131 17.98 11.45 -6.95
C ALA A 131 18.68 12.15 -8.13
N LYS A 132 18.03 13.16 -8.73
CA LYS A 132 18.64 13.98 -9.80
C LYS A 132 19.83 14.79 -9.30
N GLU A 133 19.70 15.43 -8.14
CA GLU A 133 20.80 16.18 -7.53
C GLU A 133 22.02 15.29 -7.28
N LEU A 134 21.80 14.11 -6.67
CA LEU A 134 22.85 13.13 -6.41
C LEU A 134 23.51 12.63 -7.71
N GLN A 135 22.74 12.44 -8.77
CA GLN A 135 23.27 12.08 -10.09
C GLN A 135 24.18 13.18 -10.63
N VAL A 136 23.74 14.43 -10.61
CA VAL A 136 24.53 15.59 -11.09
C VAL A 136 25.83 15.73 -10.30
N ASP A 137 25.78 15.58 -8.98
CA ASP A 137 26.97 15.62 -8.13
C ASP A 137 27.93 14.47 -8.42
N THR A 138 27.39 13.27 -8.66
CA THR A 138 28.19 12.10 -9.04
C THR A 138 28.89 12.32 -10.38
N GLU A 139 28.17 12.81 -11.40
CA GLU A 139 28.71 13.14 -12.72
C GLU A 139 29.82 14.20 -12.62
N LYS A 140 29.60 15.25 -11.82
CA LYS A 140 30.61 16.28 -11.56
C LYS A 140 31.88 15.69 -10.93
N ASN A 141 31.73 14.82 -9.93
CA ASN A 141 32.86 14.18 -9.27
C ASN A 141 33.64 13.26 -10.21
N ILE A 142 32.94 12.51 -11.09
CA ILE A 142 33.56 11.70 -12.14
C ILE A 142 34.41 12.58 -13.05
N LEU A 143 33.86 13.70 -13.56
CA LEU A 143 34.60 14.61 -14.46
C LEU A 143 35.84 15.23 -13.79
N ILE A 144 35.75 15.60 -12.51
CA ILE A 144 36.89 16.12 -11.75
C ILE A 144 37.99 15.05 -11.64
N ASN A 145 37.61 13.81 -11.33
CA ASN A 145 38.54 12.70 -11.22
C ASN A 145 39.18 12.33 -12.57
N GLU A 146 38.41 12.32 -13.66
CA GLU A 146 38.93 12.11 -15.01
C GLU A 146 39.99 13.16 -15.39
N LYS A 147 39.71 14.45 -15.12
CA LYS A 147 40.68 15.53 -15.37
C LYS A 147 41.95 15.34 -14.54
N LYS A 148 41.81 14.96 -13.27
CA LYS A 148 42.95 14.68 -12.39
C LYS A 148 43.79 13.52 -12.92
N ILE A 149 43.17 12.41 -13.31
CA ILE A 149 43.87 11.25 -13.88
C ILE A 149 44.59 11.63 -15.17
N LYS A 150 43.94 12.35 -16.10
CA LYS A 150 44.58 12.83 -17.33
C LYS A 150 45.82 13.67 -17.04
N SER A 151 45.70 14.64 -16.13
CA SER A 151 46.84 15.46 -15.73
C SER A 151 47.98 14.66 -15.09
N GLN A 152 47.66 13.62 -14.32
CA GLN A 152 48.66 12.72 -13.74
C GLN A 152 49.35 11.86 -14.81
N LEU A 153 48.60 11.44 -15.84
CA LEU A 153 49.10 10.63 -16.95
C LEU A 153 50.03 11.43 -17.87
N ASP A 154 49.68 12.68 -18.18
CA ASP A 154 50.47 13.58 -19.03
C ASP A 154 51.81 13.95 -18.37
N ASN A 155 51.81 14.14 -17.04
CA ASN A 155 53.01 14.43 -16.25
C ASN A 155 53.91 13.21 -15.98
N ALA A 156 53.49 12.02 -16.39
CA ALA A 156 54.09 10.76 -15.98
C ALA A 156 55.27 10.29 -16.85
N GLY A 157 55.53 10.91 -18.02
CA GLY A 157 56.70 10.63 -18.87
C GLY A 157 56.82 9.17 -19.38
N PRO A 158 57.85 8.84 -20.21
CA PRO A 158 57.91 7.60 -21.02
C PRO A 158 58.02 6.28 -20.23
N THR A 159 58.06 6.32 -18.89
CA THR A 159 58.09 5.14 -18.02
C THR A 159 56.77 4.34 -18.05
N TYR A 160 55.69 4.86 -18.65
CA TYR A 160 54.34 4.27 -18.64
C TYR A 160 54.00 3.31 -19.79
N LYS A 161 54.64 3.41 -20.96
CA LYS A 161 54.31 2.50 -22.09
C LYS A 161 54.57 1.01 -21.79
N ALA A 162 55.45 0.70 -20.84
CA ALA A 162 55.71 -0.67 -20.39
C ALA A 162 54.73 -1.18 -19.31
N LYS A 163 53.97 -0.30 -18.65
CA LYS A 163 53.00 -0.64 -17.58
C LYS A 163 51.54 -0.48 -18.00
N GLU A 164 51.30 0.01 -19.22
CA GLU A 164 49.97 0.29 -19.79
C GLU A 164 49.09 -0.96 -19.85
N SER A 165 49.65 -2.12 -20.21
CA SER A 165 48.93 -3.40 -20.24
C SER A 165 48.50 -3.87 -18.84
N THR A 166 49.35 -3.65 -17.83
CA THR A 166 49.04 -4.02 -16.44
C THR A 166 47.97 -3.11 -15.84
N ILE A 167 47.99 -1.81 -16.20
CA ILE A 167 46.98 -0.84 -15.79
C ILE A 167 45.65 -1.14 -16.50
N ALA A 168 45.66 -1.42 -17.81
CA ALA A 168 44.46 -1.80 -18.56
C ALA A 168 43.84 -3.11 -18.05
N GLN A 169 44.64 -4.12 -17.70
CA GLN A 169 44.15 -5.35 -17.08
C GLN A 169 43.51 -5.10 -15.71
N LYS A 170 44.14 -4.29 -14.86
CA LYS A 170 43.58 -3.93 -13.54
C LYS A 170 42.28 -3.12 -13.68
N LEU A 171 42.22 -2.22 -14.65
CA LEU A 171 41.02 -1.42 -14.94
C LEU A 171 39.89 -2.30 -15.49
N GLY A 172 40.21 -3.23 -16.40
CA GLY A 172 39.27 -4.23 -16.89
C GLY A 172 38.70 -5.09 -15.76
N ALA A 173 39.57 -5.62 -14.88
CA ALA A 173 39.15 -6.41 -13.73
C ALA A 173 38.26 -5.62 -12.75
N PHE A 174 38.59 -4.35 -12.50
CA PHE A 174 37.76 -3.45 -11.69
C PHE A 174 36.38 -3.23 -12.33
N MET A 175 36.32 -2.93 -13.64
CA MET A 175 35.05 -2.74 -14.36
C MET A 175 34.20 -4.01 -14.39
N THR A 176 34.81 -5.19 -14.56
CA THR A 176 34.11 -6.48 -14.45
C THR A 176 33.55 -6.68 -13.05
N SER A 177 34.32 -6.35 -12.00
CA SER A 177 33.85 -6.44 -10.62
C SER A 177 32.67 -5.49 -10.36
N VAL A 178 32.75 -4.24 -10.79
CA VAL A 178 31.66 -3.26 -10.67
C VAL A 178 30.41 -3.73 -11.41
N MET A 179 30.53 -4.22 -12.65
CA MET A 179 29.39 -4.73 -13.42
C MET A 179 28.78 -5.98 -12.79
N SER A 180 29.60 -6.90 -12.26
CA SER A 180 29.10 -8.07 -11.53
C SER A 180 28.32 -7.67 -10.27
N HIS A 181 28.80 -6.65 -9.54
CA HIS A 181 28.13 -6.14 -8.35
C HIS A 181 26.81 -5.44 -8.69
N LEU A 182 26.78 -4.66 -9.78
CA LEU A 182 25.57 -3.99 -10.26
C LEU A 182 24.54 -5.00 -10.78
N SER A 183 24.98 -6.05 -11.49
CA SER A 183 24.11 -7.15 -11.91
C SER A 183 23.48 -7.84 -10.69
N TRP A 184 24.30 -8.24 -9.72
CA TRP A 184 23.81 -8.87 -8.50
C TRP A 184 22.84 -7.96 -7.72
N LYS A 185 23.11 -6.66 -7.63
CA LYS A 185 22.18 -5.71 -7.00
C LYS A 185 20.87 -5.60 -7.77
N LYS A 186 20.92 -5.61 -9.10
CA LYS A 186 19.73 -5.56 -9.94
C LYS A 186 18.87 -6.81 -9.72
N ASP A 187 19.48 -8.00 -9.70
CA ASP A 187 18.76 -9.27 -9.47
C ASP A 187 18.11 -9.27 -8.08
N LYS A 188 18.79 -8.76 -7.05
CA LYS A 188 18.20 -8.59 -5.71
C LYS A 188 17.02 -7.62 -5.68
N ILE A 189 17.08 -6.54 -6.44
CA ILE A 189 15.97 -5.57 -6.53
C ILE A 189 14.77 -6.22 -7.24
N GLU A 190 15.00 -7.03 -8.27
CA GLU A 190 13.95 -7.77 -8.96
C GLU A 190 13.31 -8.84 -8.06
N GLU A 191 14.11 -9.57 -7.28
CA GLU A 191 13.63 -10.55 -6.28
C GLU A 191 12.86 -9.89 -5.13
N GLN A 192 13.35 -8.76 -4.60
CA GLN A 192 12.61 -7.98 -3.61
C GLN A 192 11.30 -7.43 -4.16
N ARG A 193 11.26 -7.09 -5.45
CA ARG A 193 10.06 -6.63 -6.13
C ARG A 193 9.06 -7.76 -6.32
N SER A 194 9.47 -8.96 -6.75
CA SER A 194 8.55 -10.11 -6.89
C SER A 194 7.94 -10.49 -5.55
N ASN A 195 8.75 -10.56 -4.49
CA ASN A 195 8.27 -10.93 -3.15
C ASN A 195 7.32 -9.88 -2.54
N MET A 196 7.35 -8.62 -3.01
CA MET A 196 6.41 -7.57 -2.60
C MET A 196 5.04 -7.65 -3.30
N PHE A 197 4.94 -8.37 -4.42
CA PHE A 197 3.68 -8.51 -5.18
C PHE A 197 3.04 -9.90 -5.03
N ASP A 198 3.72 -10.83 -4.38
CA ASP A 198 3.26 -12.22 -4.13
C ASP A 198 2.70 -12.46 -2.70
N GLU A 199 2.74 -11.45 -1.81
CA GLU A 199 2.00 -11.40 -0.53
C GLU A 199 0.76 -10.51 -0.64
#